data_AF-A0A1Q4ZKG9-F1
#
_entry.id   AF-A0A1Q4ZKG9-F1
#
_cell.length_a   1.000
_cell.length_b   1.000
_cell.length_c   1.000
_cell.angle_alpha   90.00
_cell.angle_beta   90.00
_cell.angle_gamma   90.00
#
_symmetry.space_group_name_H-M   'P 1'
#
loop_
_entity.id
_entity.type
_entity.pdbx_description
1 polymer ?
#
loop_
_entity_poly.entity_id
_entity_poly.type
_entity_poly.pdbx_seq_one_letter_code
_entity_poly.pdbx_strand_id
1 'polypeptide(L)'
;MSLQQWAGASIILGVILTAVTLAVMIGKPLRRLAKQNDEFREDWYGTAARPGRPAVLGVPERLARLEQQATGRDGALAQAVAALREDVGATLLRVETRLDDHIRTHHSGV
;
A
#
# COMPACT_ATOMS: atom_id res chain seq x y z
N MET A 1 -31.74 -36.95 -50.49
CA MET A 1 -30.77 -36.89 -49.37
C MET A 1 -30.93 -38.14 -48.53
N SER A 2 -29.85 -38.88 -48.27
CA SER A 2 -29.89 -40.11 -47.46
C SER A 2 -29.92 -39.77 -45.96
N LEU A 3 -30.48 -40.66 -45.12
CA LEU A 3 -30.54 -40.48 -43.66
C LEU A 3 -29.18 -40.14 -43.02
N GLN A 4 -28.10 -40.67 -43.59
CA GLN A 4 -26.73 -40.43 -43.14
C GLN A 4 -26.28 -38.97 -43.34
N GLN A 5 -26.77 -38.29 -44.37
CA GLN A 5 -26.46 -36.86 -44.60
C GLN A 5 -27.15 -35.96 -43.57
N TRP A 6 -28.38 -36.29 -43.18
CA TRP A 6 -29.11 -35.58 -42.12
C TRP A 6 -28.49 -35.80 -40.74
N ALA A 7 -28.02 -37.03 -40.44
CA ALA A 7 -27.32 -37.35 -39.20
C ALA A 7 -25.95 -36.66 -39.11
N GLY A 8 -25.18 -36.60 -40.21
CA GLY A 8 -23.92 -35.87 -40.25
C GLY A 8 -24.12 -34.36 -40.06
N ALA A 9 -25.13 -33.79 -40.72
CA ALA A 9 -25.44 -32.36 -40.63
C ALA A 9 -25.85 -31.94 -39.21
N SER A 10 -26.62 -32.75 -38.49
CA SER A 10 -27.06 -32.43 -37.12
C SER A 10 -25.94 -32.52 -36.09
N ILE A 11 -24.99 -33.46 -36.24
CA ILE A 11 -23.79 -33.53 -35.39
C ILE A 11 -22.92 -32.28 -35.60
N ILE A 12 -22.64 -31.91 -36.85
CA ILE A 12 -21.84 -30.73 -37.17
C ILE A 12 -22.52 -29.47 -36.62
N LEU A 13 -23.83 -29.33 -36.80
CA LEU A 13 -24.60 -28.22 -36.26
C LEU A 13 -24.51 -28.17 -34.73
N GLY A 14 -24.61 -29.31 -34.04
CA GLY A 14 -24.50 -29.40 -32.59
C GLY A 14 -23.11 -29.00 -32.07
N VAL A 15 -22.04 -29.41 -32.75
CA VAL A 15 -20.67 -29.01 -32.39
C VAL A 15 -20.48 -27.50 -32.57
N ILE A 16 -20.95 -26.94 -33.68
CA ILE A 16 -20.87 -25.49 -33.94
C ILE A 16 -21.66 -24.72 -32.88
N LEU A 17 -22.89 -25.15 -32.57
CA LEU A 17 -23.73 -24.49 -31.57
C LEU A 17 -23.08 -24.52 -30.18
N THR A 18 -22.49 -25.66 -29.82
CA THR A 18 -21.80 -25.84 -28.53
C THR A 18 -20.56 -24.94 -28.46
N ALA A 19 -19.74 -24.91 -29.52
CA ALA A 19 -18.55 -24.08 -29.57
C ALA A 19 -18.87 -22.58 -29.48
N VAL A 20 -19.92 -22.13 -30.19
CA VAL A 20 -20.39 -20.73 -30.13
C VAL A 20 -20.91 -20.40 -28.73
N THR A 21 -21.70 -21.30 -28.13
CA THR A 21 -22.23 -21.11 -26.77
C THR A 21 -21.10 -20.98 -25.76
N LEU A 22 -20.11 -21.87 -25.83
CA LEU A 22 -18.95 -21.86 -24.93
C LEU A 22 -18.09 -20.60 -25.14
N ALA A 23 -17.86 -20.19 -26.38
CA ALA A 23 -17.13 -18.97 -26.71
C ALA A 23 -17.82 -17.71 -26.17
N VAL A 24 -19.16 -17.63 -26.21
CA VAL A 24 -19.91 -16.51 -25.65
C VAL A 24 -19.91 -16.55 -24.12
N MET A 25 -20.09 -17.73 -23.53
CA MET A 25 -20.22 -17.92 -22.09
C MET A 25 -18.89 -17.67 -21.36
N ILE A 26 -17.77 -18.08 -21.96
CA ILE A 26 -16.42 -17.92 -21.41
C ILE A 26 -15.75 -16.63 -21.90
N GLY A 27 -15.96 -16.24 -23.15
CA GLY A 27 -15.29 -15.09 -23.76
C GLY A 27 -15.70 -13.73 -23.16
N LYS A 28 -16.98 -13.57 -22.78
CA LYS A 28 -17.46 -12.34 -22.12
C LYS A 28 -16.82 -12.10 -20.74
N PRO A 29 -16.83 -13.07 -19.79
CA PRO A 29 -16.18 -12.87 -18.50
C PRO A 29 -14.67 -12.71 -18.64
N LEU A 30 -14.00 -13.46 -19.52
CA LEU A 30 -12.56 -13.29 -19.77
C LEU A 30 -12.22 -11.89 -20.28
N ARG A 31 -13.01 -11.33 -21.21
CA ARG A 31 -12.80 -9.95 -21.68
C ARG A 31 -12.98 -8.92 -20.57
N ARG A 32 -13.93 -9.15 -19.66
CA ARG A 32 -14.12 -8.27 -18.48
C ARG A 32 -12.92 -8.34 -17.55
N LEU A 33 -12.43 -9.55 -17.26
CA LEU A 33 -11.24 -9.76 -16.43
C LEU A 33 -9.99 -9.16 -17.07
N ALA A 34 -9.82 -9.29 -18.38
CA ALA A 34 -8.71 -8.67 -19.10
C ALA A 34 -8.74 -7.14 -18.97
N LYS A 35 -9.90 -6.52 -19.18
CA LYS A 35 -10.05 -5.07 -19.00
C LYS A 35 -9.77 -4.62 -17.56
N GLN A 36 -10.27 -5.37 -16.58
CA GLN A 36 -9.98 -5.10 -15.16
C GLN A 36 -8.49 -5.29 -14.85
N ASN A 37 -7.82 -6.24 -15.50
CA ASN A 37 -6.39 -6.44 -15.35
C ASN A 37 -5.61 -5.26 -15.93
N ASP A 38 -6.01 -4.75 -17.10
CA ASP A 38 -5.38 -3.59 -17.72
C ASP A 38 -5.52 -2.35 -16.82
N GLU A 39 -6.72 -2.10 -16.29
CA GLU A 39 -6.99 -1.02 -15.32
C GLU A 39 -6.14 -1.20 -14.05
N PHE A 40 -6.09 -2.42 -13.49
CA PHE A 40 -5.26 -2.73 -12.34
C PHE A 40 -3.78 -2.50 -12.62
N ARG A 41 -3.28 -2.92 -13.79
CA ARG A 41 -1.87 -2.73 -14.16
C ARG A 41 -1.53 -1.25 -14.30
N GLU A 42 -2.42 -0.45 -14.89
CA GLU A 42 -2.21 0.99 -15.02
C GLU A 42 -2.16 1.68 -13.64
N ASP A 43 -3.00 1.26 -12.70
CA ASP A 43 -2.95 1.77 -11.31
C ASP A 43 -1.74 1.24 -10.53
N TRP A 44 -1.36 -0.02 -10.74
CA TRP A 44 -0.27 -0.68 -10.03
C TRP A 44 1.09 -0.16 -10.47
N TYR A 45 1.34 -0.05 -11.77
CA TYR A 45 2.61 0.46 -12.32
C TYR A 45 2.63 1.98 -12.49
N GLY A 46 1.47 2.62 -12.43
CA GLY A 46 1.32 4.05 -12.66
C GLY A 46 1.27 4.41 -14.14
N THR A 47 1.20 5.71 -14.40
CA THR A 47 1.10 6.27 -15.76
C THR A 47 2.23 7.24 -16.04
N ALA A 48 2.85 7.08 -17.21
CA ALA A 48 3.83 8.03 -17.72
C ALA A 48 3.18 9.39 -18.00
N ALA A 49 3.99 10.46 -17.95
CA ALA A 49 3.52 11.80 -18.29
C ALA A 49 3.00 11.85 -19.74
N ARG A 50 1.85 12.51 -19.94
CA ARG A 50 1.27 12.78 -21.26
C ARG A 50 1.05 14.29 -21.41
N PRO A 51 0.95 14.86 -22.63
CA PRO A 51 0.67 16.27 -22.81
C PRO A 51 -0.59 16.70 -22.03
N GLY A 52 -0.45 17.66 -21.12
CA GLY A 52 -1.53 18.12 -20.24
C GLY A 52 -1.84 17.23 -19.03
N ARG A 53 -1.11 16.12 -18.80
CA ARG A 53 -1.31 15.24 -17.63
C ARG A 53 0.03 14.83 -16.99
N PRO A 54 0.27 15.18 -15.71
CA PRO A 54 1.49 14.76 -15.01
C PRO A 54 1.52 13.24 -14.83
N ALA A 55 2.73 12.69 -14.67
CA ALA A 55 2.91 11.28 -14.36
C ALA A 55 2.25 10.93 -13.01
N VAL A 56 1.62 9.77 -12.95
CA VAL A 56 1.06 9.21 -11.70
C VAL A 56 1.94 8.05 -11.29
N LEU A 57 2.49 8.11 -10.07
CA LEU A 57 3.29 7.02 -9.51
C LEU A 57 2.43 5.77 -9.31
N GLY A 58 3.01 4.60 -9.52
CA GLY A 58 2.37 3.32 -9.21
C GLY A 58 2.19 3.10 -7.70
N VAL A 59 1.45 2.04 -7.36
CA VAL A 59 1.22 1.64 -5.97
C VAL A 59 2.54 1.31 -5.25
N PRO A 60 3.44 0.49 -5.81
CA PRO A 60 4.70 0.14 -5.15
C PRO A 60 5.56 1.37 -4.81
N GLU A 61 5.63 2.34 -5.71
CA GLU A 61 6.42 3.56 -5.52
C GLU A 61 5.80 4.45 -4.44
N ARG A 62 4.46 4.55 -4.40
CA ARG A 62 3.75 5.26 -3.32
C ARG A 62 3.97 4.59 -1.96
N LEU A 63 3.93 3.26 -1.90
CA LEU A 63 4.19 2.50 -0.68
C LEU A 63 5.62 2.69 -0.19
N ALA A 64 6.62 2.55 -1.08
CA ALA A 64 8.02 2.79 -0.75
C ALA A 64 8.25 4.21 -0.20
N ARG A 65 7.56 5.21 -0.76
CA ARG A 65 7.63 6.59 -0.25
C ARG A 65 7.02 6.73 1.15
N LEU A 66 5.90 6.06 1.40
CA LEU A 66 5.26 6.04 2.73
C LEU A 66 6.14 5.32 3.76
N GLU A 67 6.76 4.20 3.37
CA GLU A 67 7.71 3.47 4.23
C GLU A 67 8.92 4.34 4.60
N GLN A 68 9.53 5.01 3.62
CA GLN A 68 10.63 5.96 3.88
C GLN A 68 10.22 7.08 4.85
N GLN A 69 9.02 7.63 4.67
CA GLN A 69 8.49 8.66 5.57
C GLN A 69 8.24 8.11 6.98
N ALA A 70 7.70 6.90 7.10
CA ALA A 70 7.46 6.25 8.39
C ALA A 70 8.77 5.97 9.13
N THR A 71 9.73 5.33 8.48
CA THR A 71 11.04 5.03 9.08
C THR A 71 11.79 6.29 9.52
N GLY A 72 11.75 7.35 8.70
CA GLY A 72 12.34 8.64 9.07
C GLY A 72 11.66 9.27 10.29
N ARG A 73 10.34 9.13 10.41
CA ARG A 73 9.57 9.67 11.54
C ARG A 73 9.83 8.89 12.83
N ASP A 74 9.95 7.57 12.74
CA ASP A 74 10.24 6.72 13.90
C ASP A 74 11.63 7.02 14.46
N GLY A 75 12.63 7.21 13.58
CA GLY A 75 13.97 7.65 13.98
C GLY A 75 13.97 9.03 14.65
N ALA A 76 13.24 9.99 14.08
CA ALA A 76 13.12 11.33 14.66
C ALA A 76 12.41 11.32 16.03
N LEU A 77 11.37 10.49 16.17
CA LEU A 77 10.64 10.33 17.42
C LEU A 77 11.51 9.67 18.50
N ALA A 78 12.27 8.64 18.15
CA ALA A 78 13.22 8.02 19.07
C ALA A 78 14.28 9.01 19.57
N GLN A 79 14.81 9.86 18.68
CA GLN A 79 15.76 10.91 19.06
C GLN A 79 15.12 11.96 19.98
N ALA A 80 13.91 12.40 19.67
CA ALA A 80 13.17 13.35 20.50
C ALA A 80 12.91 12.79 21.91
N VAL A 81 12.56 11.51 22.02
CA VAL A 81 12.36 10.83 23.32
C VAL A 81 13.68 10.73 24.09
N ALA A 82 14.78 10.41 23.43
CA ALA A 82 16.10 10.36 24.07
C ALA A 82 16.52 11.74 24.61
N ALA A 83 16.37 12.79 23.81
CA ALA A 83 16.67 14.16 24.22
C ALA A 83 15.80 14.62 25.40
N LEU A 84 14.50 14.30 25.36
CA LEU A 84 13.59 14.60 26.47
C LEU A 84 14.01 13.90 27.77
N ARG A 85 14.41 12.63 27.67
CA ARG A 85 14.87 11.87 28.85
C ARG A 85 16.12 12.48 29.47
N GLU A 86 17.05 12.95 28.65
CA GLU A 86 18.26 13.62 29.11
C GLU A 86 17.95 14.94 29.82
N ASP A 87 17.10 15.78 29.21
CA ASP A 87 16.71 17.08 29.79
C ASP A 87 15.96 16.93 31.13
N VAL A 88 15.05 15.94 31.21
CA VAL A 88 14.37 15.61 32.47
C VAL A 88 15.37 15.15 33.53
N GLY A 89 16.34 14.31 33.17
CA GLY A 89 17.40 13.87 34.08
C GLY A 89 18.24 15.04 34.62
N ALA A 90 18.66 15.94 33.73
CA ALA A 90 19.42 17.13 34.11
C ALA A 90 18.60 18.07 35.02
N THR A 91 17.30 18.20 34.76
CA THR A 91 16.40 19.00 35.58
C THR A 91 16.23 18.43 36.97
N LEU A 92 16.06 17.10 37.10
CA LEU A 92 15.95 16.43 38.40
C LEU A 92 17.21 16.62 39.24
N LEU A 93 18.40 16.43 38.66
CA LEU A 93 19.67 16.65 39.34
C LEU A 93 19.83 18.10 39.82
N ARG A 94 19.38 19.07 39.01
CA ARG A 94 19.41 20.50 39.39
C ARG A 94 18.45 20.78 40.55
N VAL A 95 17.27 20.18 40.54
CA VAL A 95 16.29 20.30 41.64
C VAL A 95 16.84 19.69 42.91
N GLU A 96 17.44 18.49 42.83
CA GLU A 96 18.06 17.80 43.97
C GLU A 96 19.21 18.62 44.56
N THR A 97 20.13 19.11 43.72
CA THR A 97 21.24 19.96 44.16
C THR A 97 20.74 21.22 44.86
N ARG A 98 19.69 21.85 44.33
CA ARG A 98 19.10 23.06 44.93
C ARG A 98 18.41 22.76 46.25
N LEU A 99 17.77 21.61 46.37
CA LEU A 99 17.09 21.19 47.60
C LEU A 99 18.12 20.89 48.71
N ASP A 100 19.19 20.18 48.37
CA ASP A 100 20.30 19.88 49.29
C ASP A 100 20.97 21.16 49.82
N ASP A 101 21.21 22.13 48.93
CA ASP A 101 21.79 23.41 49.31
C ASP A 101 20.85 24.22 50.23
N HIS A 102 19.54 24.18 49.96
CA HIS A 102 18.54 24.82 50.80
C HIS A 102 18.44 24.19 52.20
N ILE A 103 18.50 22.87 52.29
CA ILE A 103 18.50 22.15 53.58
C ILE A 103 19.77 22.49 54.37
N ARG A 104 20.93 22.50 53.71
CA ARG A 104 22.23 22.75 54.34
C ARG A 104 22.32 24.18 54.90
N THR A 105 21.83 25.17 54.14
CA THR A 105 21.80 26.58 54.57
C THR A 105 20.83 26.84 55.73
N HIS A 106 19.69 26.13 55.79
CA HIS A 106 18.76 26.24 56.92
C HIS A 106 19.22 25.51 58.20
N HIS A 107 20.00 24.42 58.09
CA HIS A 107 20.51 23.68 59.26
C HIS A 107 21.76 24.29 59.92
N SER A 108 22.46 25.21 59.26
CA SER A 108 23.68 25.85 59.78
C SER A 108 23.44 27.23 60.41
N GLY A 109 22.18 27.67 60.52
CA GLY A 109 21.78 28.95 61.09
C GLY A 109 21.05 28.89 62.45
N VAL A 110 21.07 27.75 63.15
CA VAL A 110 20.56 27.55 64.52
C VAL A 110 21.72 27.11 65.41
#